data_AF-A0A127EYM9-F1
#
_entry.id   AF-A0A127EYM9-F1
#
_cell.length_a   1.000
_cell.length_b   1.000
_cell.length_c   1.000
_cell.angle_alpha   90.00
_cell.angle_beta   90.00
_cell.angle_gamma   90.00
#
_symmetry.space_group_name_H-M   'P 1'
#
loop_
_entity.id
_entity.type
_entity.pdbx_description
1 polymer ?
#
loop_
_entity_poly.entity_id
_entity_poly.type
_entity_poly.pdbx_seq_one_letter_code
_entity_poly.pdbx_strand_id
1 'polypeptide(L)' 'MNQHTKDILSRVDTWPEEDQAELAEIAQEIEARRTGVYVLSDDEKAAIKAALQSGIASEEEVAAFWKRVGVT' A
#
# COMPACT_ATOMS: atom_id res chain seq x y z
N MET A 1 -12.61 21.01 1.45
CA MET A 1 -12.89 20.11 2.59
C MET A 1 -14.20 20.52 3.24
N ASN A 2 -15.19 19.62 3.31
CA ASN A 2 -16.44 19.89 4.02
C ASN A 2 -16.18 19.97 5.54
N GLN A 3 -17.12 20.53 6.31
CA GLN A 3 -16.91 20.76 7.75
C GLN A 3 -16.60 19.47 8.51
N HIS A 4 -17.34 18.40 8.21
CA HIS A 4 -17.20 17.11 8.88
C HIS A 4 -15.79 16.51 8.72
N THR A 5 -15.21 16.56 7.51
CA THR A 5 -13.84 16.09 7.28
C THR A 5 -12.82 16.93 8.06
N LYS A 6 -13.03 18.25 8.21
CA LYS A 6 -12.14 19.09 9.03
C LYS A 6 -12.16 18.64 10.49
N ASP A 7 -13.36 18.41 11.03
CA ASP A 7 -13.55 18.05 12.43
C ASP A 7 -12.94 16.67 12.74
N ILE A 8 -12.99 15.73 11.79
CA ILE A 8 -12.28 14.45 11.91
C ILE A 8 -10.78 14.69 11.94
N LEU A 9 -10.21 15.34 10.92
CA LEU A 9 -8.76 15.54 10.82
C LEU A 9 -8.18 16.32 12.02
N SER A 10 -8.95 17.23 12.63
CA SER A 10 -8.53 17.96 13.82
C SER A 10 -8.35 17.12 15.08
N ARG A 11 -8.79 15.86 15.06
CA ARG A 11 -8.70 14.92 16.20
C ARG A 11 -7.72 13.78 15.96
N VAL A 12 -7.27 13.59 14.72
CA VAL A 12 -6.42 12.46 14.31
C VAL A 12 -5.11 12.43 15.08
N ASP A 13 -4.55 13.59 15.40
CA ASP A 13 -3.31 13.72 16.18
C ASP A 13 -3.41 13.15 17.60
N THR A 14 -4.63 13.03 18.13
CA THR A 14 -4.92 12.45 19.45
C THR A 14 -5.23 10.95 19.41
N TRP A 15 -5.31 10.35 18.22
CA TRP A 15 -5.61 8.92 18.06
C TRP A 15 -4.38 8.06 18.40
N PRO A 16 -4.58 6.79 18.76
CA PRO A 16 -3.51 5.79 18.75
C PRO A 16 -2.78 5.77 17.40
N GLU A 17 -1.48 5.45 17.42
CA GLU A 17 -0.66 5.39 16.19
C GLU A 17 -1.21 4.39 15.16
N GLU A 18 -1.80 3.28 15.62
CA GLU A 18 -2.44 2.27 14.75
C GLU A 18 -3.60 2.87 13.93
N ASP A 19 -4.48 3.64 14.58
CA ASP A 19 -5.61 4.30 13.91
C ASP A 19 -5.12 5.42 12.97
N GLN A 20 -4.03 6.11 13.32
CA GLN A 20 -3.41 7.10 12.43
C GLN A 20 -2.79 6.45 11.20
N ALA A 21 -2.16 5.28 11.36
CA ALA A 21 -1.57 4.50 10.28
C ALA A 21 -2.66 3.97 9.33
N GLU A 22 -3.75 3.40 9.86
CA GLU A 22 -4.88 2.95 9.04
C GLU A 22 -5.48 4.10 8.21
N LEU A 23 -5.65 5.28 8.81
CA LEU A 23 -6.14 6.46 8.08
C LEU A 23 -5.17 6.87 6.96
N ALA A 24 -3.85 6.81 7.20
CA ALA A 24 -2.85 7.14 6.20
C ALA A 24 -2.88 6.16 5.02
N GLU A 25 -3.04 4.86 5.27
CA GLU A 25 -3.20 3.83 4.22
C GLU A 25 -4.44 4.10 3.36
N ILE A 26 -5.60 4.33 3.98
CA ILE A 26 -6.85 4.64 3.25
C ILE A 26 -6.71 5.93 2.42
N ALA A 27 -6.04 6.95 2.97
CA ALA A 27 -5.79 8.18 2.23
C ALA A 27 -4.92 7.94 0.99
N GLN A 28 -3.86 7.14 1.10
CA GLN A 28 -3.01 6.75 -0.04
C GLN A 28 -3.80 5.99 -1.11
N GLU A 29 -4.69 5.07 -0.72
CA GLU A 29 -5.56 4.38 -1.68
C GLU A 29 -6.51 5.34 -2.43
N ILE A 30 -7.07 6.34 -1.73
CA ILE A 30 -7.90 7.37 -2.34
C ILE A 30 -7.08 8.17 -3.36
N GLU A 31 -5.85 8.57 -3.01
CA GLU A 31 -4.96 9.31 -3.89
C GLU A 31 -4.54 8.48 -5.11
N ALA A 32 -4.24 7.20 -4.92
CA ALA A 32 -3.90 6.28 -6.00
C ALA A 32 -5.04 6.10 -7.00
N ARG A 33 -6.28 5.95 -6.54
CA ARG A 33 -7.46 5.92 -7.42
C ARG A 33 -7.64 7.21 -8.23
N ARG A 34 -7.24 8.36 -7.68
CA ARG A 34 -7.40 9.67 -8.32
C ARG A 34 -6.29 9.96 -9.34
N THR A 35 -5.07 9.53 -9.05
CA THR A 35 -3.90 9.80 -9.89
C THR A 35 -3.57 8.65 -10.85
N GLY A 36 -4.08 7.45 -10.57
CA GLY A 36 -3.68 6.21 -11.22
C GLY A 36 -2.33 5.68 -10.73
N VAL A 37 -1.73 6.29 -9.70
CA VAL A 37 -0.39 5.93 -9.21
C VAL A 37 -0.44 5.63 -7.72
N TYR A 38 -0.12 4.39 -7.35
CA TYR A 38 0.10 4.01 -5.96
C TYR A 38 1.58 4.23 -5.60
N VAL A 39 1.84 5.07 -4.60
CA VAL A 39 3.20 5.34 -4.11
C VAL A 39 3.43 4.47 -2.88
N LEU A 40 4.32 3.48 -3.02
CA LEU A 40 4.66 2.56 -1.92
C LEU A 40 5.23 3.31 -0.72
N SER A 41 4.78 2.94 0.47
CA SER A 41 5.40 3.31 1.74
C SER A 41 6.79 2.67 1.86
N ASP A 42 7.62 3.18 2.77
CA ASP A 42 8.95 2.61 2.98
C ASP A 42 8.91 1.19 3.57
N ASP A 43 7.90 0.91 4.39
CA ASP A 43 7.66 -0.43 4.94
C ASP A 43 7.22 -1.41 3.85
N GLU A 44 6.35 -0.98 2.92
CA GLU A 44 5.96 -1.80 1.76
C GLU A 44 7.14 -2.07 0.84
N LYS A 45 7.98 -1.06 0.56
CA LYS A 45 9.23 -1.25 -0.21
C LYS A 45 10.15 -2.25 0.49
N ALA A 46 10.29 -2.15 1.81
CA ALA A 46 11.11 -3.07 2.60
C ALA A 46 10.55 -4.50 2.57
N ALA A 47 9.23 -4.66 2.71
CA ALA A 47 8.55 -5.94 2.63
C ALA A 47 8.69 -6.59 1.25
N ILE A 48 8.52 -5.82 0.17
CA ILE A 48 8.73 -6.31 -1.20
C ILE A 48 10.20 -6.74 -1.39
N LYS A 49 11.16 -5.94 -0.91
CA LYS A 49 12.58 -6.30 -0.99
C LYS A 49 12.89 -7.58 -0.23
N ALA A 50 12.35 -7.74 0.98
CA ALA A 50 12.51 -8.95 1.77
C ALA A 50 11.86 -10.16 1.07
N ALA A 51 10.68 -10.00 0.49
CA ALA A 51 9.99 -11.03 -0.27
C ALA A 51 10.81 -11.48 -1.51
N LEU A 52 11.38 -10.54 -2.27
CA LEU A 52 12.27 -10.85 -3.40
C LEU A 52 13.52 -11.62 -2.98
N GLN A 53 14.01 -11.40 -1.76
CA GLN A 53 15.19 -12.08 -1.20
C GLN A 53 14.87 -13.38 -0.46
N SER A 54 13.59 -13.67 -0.22
CA SER A 54 13.15 -14.78 0.62
C SER A 54 13.37 -16.16 0.01
N GLY A 55 13.49 -16.25 -1.33
CA GLY A 55 13.58 -17.52 -2.04
C GLY A 55 12.31 -18.38 -1.97
N ILE A 56 11.16 -17.80 -1.60
CA ILE A 56 9.86 -18.50 -1.50
C ILE A 56 9.47 -19.17 -2.83
N ALA A 57 9.81 -18.55 -3.95
CA ALA A 57 9.64 -19.09 -5.29
C ALA A 57 10.89 -18.76 -6.11
N SER A 58 11.32 -19.71 -6.93
CA SER A 58 12.35 -19.50 -7.95
C SER A 58 11.85 -18.55 -9.05
N GLU A 59 12.77 -17.89 -9.77
CA GLU A 59 12.42 -17.07 -10.92
C GLU A 59 11.65 -17.86 -11.99
N GLU A 60 11.96 -19.15 -12.13
CA GLU A 60 11.30 -20.08 -13.06
C GLU A 60 9.85 -20.35 -12.66
N GLU A 61 9.56 -20.55 -11.38
CA GLU A 61 8.20 -20.72 -10.87
C GLU A 61 7.37 -19.46 -11.03
N VAL A 62 7.96 -18.28 -10.77
CA VAL A 62 7.31 -16.99 -10.99
C VAL A 62 7.03 -16.75 -12.47
N ALA A 63 7.99 -17.04 -13.36
CA ALA A 63 7.81 -16.91 -14.80
C ALA A 63 6.75 -17.88 -15.35
N ALA A 64 6.74 -19.13 -14.87
CA ALA A 64 5.74 -20.12 -15.23
C ALA A 64 4.33 -19.71 -14.79
N PHE A 65 4.20 -19.09 -13.61
CA PHE A 65 2.95 -18.53 -13.12
C PHE A 65 2.44 -17.43 -14.06
N TRP A 66 3.26 -16.42 -14.37
CA TRP A 66 2.84 -15.29 -15.23
C TRP A 66 2.45 -15.74 -16.64
N LYS A 67 3.21 -16.67 -17.22
CA LYS A 67 2.88 -17.30 -18.50
C LYS A 67 1.52 -18.02 -18.47
N ARG A 68 1.19 -18.70 -17.37
CA ARG A 68 -0.09 -19.39 -17.20
C ARG A 68 -1.27 -18.42 -17.09
N VAL A 69 -1.08 -17.24 -16.50
CA VAL A 69 -2.15 -16.25 -16.31
C VAL A 69 -2.27 -15.22 -17.43
N GLY A 70 -1.43 -15.31 -18.47
CA GLY A 70 -1.56 -14.50 -19.69
C GLY A 70 -1.03 -13.07 -19.56
N VAL A 71 -0.17 -12.81 -18.58
CA VAL A 71 0.57 -11.55 -18.47
C VAL A 71 1.99 -11.83 -18.94
N THR A 72 2.35 -11.30 -20.11
CA THR A 72 3.70 -11.42 -20.71
C THR A 72 4.21 -10.05 -21.08
#